data_AF-A0A2D7MLF7-F1
#
_entry.id   AF-A0A2D7MLF7-F1
#
_cell.length_a   1.000
_cell.length_b   1.000
_cell.length_c   1.000
_cell.angle_alpha   90.00
_cell.angle_beta   90.00
_cell.angle_gamma   90.00
#
_symmetry.space_group_name_H-M   'P 1'
#
loop_
_entity.id
_entity.type
_entity.pdbx_description
1 polymer ?
#
loop_
_entity_poly.entity_id
_entity_poly.type
_entity_poly.pdbx_seq_one_letter_code
_entity_poly.pdbx_strand_id
1 'polypeptide(L)'
;DVSPATHPELATLVDYAVTYYQDRVRPNKHYRIPSADEIKHLQTLASALADLPHDAEAEDIQSAVFAVGKAAGYEPLRNWFSCLYQVLLGQDEGPRMGSFIKLYGMDAMQELISQAVSGTLAGDAE
;
A
#
# COMPACT_ATOMS: atom_id res chain seq x y z
N ASP A 1 -14.56 -15.19 -19.80
CA ASP A 1 -13.13 -14.92 -20.01
C ASP A 1 -12.98 -13.47 -20.46
N VAL A 2 -12.09 -12.71 -19.84
CA VAL A 2 -11.88 -11.29 -20.13
C VAL A 2 -10.48 -11.16 -20.73
N SER A 3 -10.41 -10.78 -22.00
CA SER A 3 -9.16 -10.67 -22.75
C SER A 3 -9.19 -9.50 -23.73
N PRO A 4 -8.03 -9.00 -24.20
CA PRO A 4 -8.00 -7.94 -25.21
C PRO A 4 -8.76 -8.27 -26.49
N ALA A 5 -8.77 -9.54 -26.90
CA ALA A 5 -9.50 -9.99 -28.08
C ALA A 5 -11.02 -9.99 -27.88
N THR A 6 -11.50 -10.26 -26.66
CA THR A 6 -12.94 -10.31 -26.35
C THR A 6 -13.49 -8.96 -25.88
N HIS A 7 -12.64 -8.08 -25.36
CA HIS A 7 -12.99 -6.77 -24.80
C HIS A 7 -11.95 -5.71 -25.23
N PRO A 8 -11.89 -5.35 -26.53
CA PRO A 8 -10.84 -4.47 -27.06
C PRO A 8 -10.88 -3.04 -26.50
N GLU A 9 -12.08 -2.52 -26.20
CA GLU A 9 -12.23 -1.22 -25.56
C GLU A 9 -11.66 -1.22 -24.13
N LEU A 10 -11.91 -2.29 -23.37
CA LEU A 10 -11.35 -2.45 -22.03
C LEU A 10 -9.82 -2.52 -22.07
N ALA A 11 -9.25 -3.25 -23.03
CA ALA A 11 -7.80 -3.28 -23.22
C ALA A 11 -7.23 -1.89 -23.49
N THR A 12 -7.90 -1.10 -24.33
CA THR A 12 -7.50 0.29 -24.61
C THR A 12 -7.52 1.16 -23.35
N LEU A 13 -8.53 1.00 -22.48
CA LEU A 13 -8.61 1.72 -21.21
C LEU A 13 -7.48 1.31 -20.24
N VAL A 14 -7.09 0.04 -20.23
CA VAL A 14 -5.95 -0.44 -19.44
C VAL A 14 -4.65 0.21 -19.93
N ASP A 15 -4.43 0.29 -21.25
CA ASP A 15 -3.25 0.94 -21.82
C ASP A 15 -3.17 2.43 -21.42
N TYR A 16 -4.30 3.13 -21.41
CA TYR A 16 -4.36 4.52 -20.92
C TYR A 16 -4.07 4.63 -19.43
N ALA A 17 -4.56 3.70 -18.60
CA ALA A 17 -4.27 3.68 -17.18
C ALA A 17 -2.77 3.45 -16.90
N VAL A 18 -2.14 2.53 -17.64
CA VAL A 18 -0.70 2.25 -17.53
C VAL A 18 0.12 3.48 -17.95
N THR A 19 -0.23 4.09 -19.09
CA THR A 19 0.45 5.30 -19.59
C THR A 19 0.31 6.45 -18.59
N TYR A 20 -0.90 6.68 -18.05
CA TYR A 20 -1.12 7.69 -17.02
C TYR A 20 -0.27 7.43 -15.77
N TYR A 21 -0.20 6.18 -15.31
CA TYR A 21 0.65 5.84 -14.17
C TYR A 21 2.12 6.15 -14.45
N GLN A 22 2.64 5.74 -15.62
CA GLN A 22 4.03 5.93 -16.00
C GLN A 22 4.41 7.42 -16.11
N ASP A 23 3.54 8.23 -16.70
CA ASP A 23 3.87 9.62 -17.03
C ASP A 23 3.49 10.61 -15.93
N ARG A 24 2.48 10.28 -15.10
CA ARG A 24 1.87 11.23 -14.17
C ARG A 24 2.02 10.83 -12.71
N VAL A 25 1.98 9.54 -12.41
CA VAL A 25 2.01 9.04 -11.03
C VAL A 25 3.42 8.69 -10.60
N ARG A 26 4.07 7.77 -11.34
CA ARG A 26 5.40 7.24 -11.02
C ARG A 26 6.48 8.31 -10.85
N PRO A 27 6.60 9.35 -11.73
CA PRO A 27 7.68 10.32 -11.63
C PRO A 27 7.56 11.25 -10.40
N ASN A 28 6.36 11.33 -9.81
CA ASN A 28 6.06 12.18 -8.66
C ASN A 28 5.97 11.38 -7.35
N LYS A 29 6.36 10.10 -7.35
CA LYS A 29 6.39 9.31 -6.11
C LYS A 29 7.58 9.75 -5.25
N HIS A 30 7.30 10.12 -4.01
CA HIS A 30 8.30 10.51 -3.03
C HIS A 30 8.08 9.72 -1.74
N TYR A 31 8.95 8.73 -1.49
CA TYR A 31 8.87 7.90 -0.30
C TYR A 31 9.46 8.62 0.90
N ARG A 32 8.65 8.79 1.94
CA ARG A 32 9.08 9.41 3.20
C ARG A 32 9.78 8.37 4.07
N ILE A 33 10.89 8.76 4.70
CA ILE A 33 11.54 7.94 5.74
C ILE A 33 10.61 7.89 6.98
N PRO A 34 10.24 6.70 7.48
CA PRO A 34 9.42 6.59 8.69
C PRO A 34 10.22 7.00 9.93
N SER A 35 9.54 7.61 10.89
CA SER A 35 10.09 7.88 12.22
C SER A 35 10.25 6.61 13.06
N ALA A 36 10.96 6.70 14.18
CA ALA A 36 11.19 5.57 15.07
C ALA A 36 9.90 4.92 15.62
N ASP A 37 8.85 5.72 15.84
CA ASP A 37 7.56 5.18 16.29
C ASP A 37 6.75 4.60 15.12
N GLU A 38 6.77 5.24 13.95
CA GLU A 38 6.15 4.70 12.74
C GLU A 38 6.74 3.35 12.34
N ILE A 39 8.06 3.17 12.48
CA ILE A 39 8.71 1.86 12.27
C ILE A 39 8.06 0.78 13.13
N LYS A 40 7.83 1.04 14.42
CA LYS A 40 7.18 0.07 15.32
C LYS A 40 5.77 -0.24 14.86
N HIS A 41 4.99 0.77 14.45
CA HIS A 41 3.61 0.58 13.99
C HIS A 41 3.54 -0.17 12.66
N LEU A 42 4.47 0.07 11.75
CA LEU A 42 4.62 -0.66 10.49
C LEU A 42 4.99 -2.13 10.74
N GLN A 43 5.91 -2.39 11.68
CA GLN A 43 6.23 -3.76 12.09
C GLN A 43 5.02 -4.47 12.73
N THR A 44 4.26 -3.78 13.57
CA THR A 44 3.00 -4.31 14.11
C THR A 44 1.98 -4.60 13.00
N LEU A 45 1.91 -3.76 11.97
CA LEU A 45 1.07 -4.02 10.80
C LEU A 45 1.53 -5.28 10.05
N ALA A 46 2.82 -5.43 9.80
CA ALA A 46 3.36 -6.63 9.14
C ALA A 46 2.99 -7.91 9.91
N SER A 47 3.18 -7.92 11.24
CA SER A 47 2.76 -9.06 12.09
C SER A 47 1.26 -9.31 12.03
N ALA A 48 0.44 -8.26 12.13
CA ALA A 48 -1.02 -8.40 12.07
C ALA A 48 -1.49 -8.95 10.72
N LEU A 49 -0.82 -8.61 9.61
CA LEU A 49 -1.11 -9.18 8.30
C LEU A 49 -0.66 -10.64 8.20
N ALA A 50 0.48 -11.00 8.79
CA ALA A 50 0.99 -12.38 8.80
C ALA A 50 0.09 -13.33 9.60
N ASP A 51 -0.61 -12.83 10.61
CA ASP A 51 -1.55 -13.59 11.43
C ASP A 51 -2.92 -13.82 10.76
N LEU A 52 -3.21 -13.14 9.64
CA LEU A 52 -4.45 -13.34 8.90
C LEU A 52 -4.41 -14.62 8.05
N PRO A 53 -5.57 -15.27 7.80
CA PRO A 53 -5.66 -16.32 6.79
C PRO A 53 -5.17 -15.84 5.43
N HIS A 54 -4.46 -16.68 4.69
CA HIS A 54 -3.92 -16.32 3.36
C HIS A 54 -5.02 -15.88 2.36
N ASP A 55 -6.24 -16.38 2.53
CA ASP A 55 -7.41 -16.03 1.73
C ASP A 55 -8.29 -14.94 2.35
N ALA A 56 -7.85 -14.27 3.43
CA ALA A 56 -8.59 -13.21 4.10
C ALA A 56 -9.20 -12.18 3.14
N GLU A 57 -10.43 -11.75 3.43
CA GLU A 57 -11.14 -10.82 2.57
C GLU A 57 -10.61 -9.39 2.76
N ALA A 58 -10.82 -8.55 1.75
CA ALA A 58 -10.35 -7.15 1.78
C ALA A 58 -10.89 -6.36 2.99
N GLU A 59 -12.06 -6.74 3.53
CA GLU A 59 -12.65 -6.14 4.72
C GLU A 59 -11.95 -6.56 6.02
N ASP A 60 -11.53 -7.82 6.14
CA ASP A 60 -10.77 -8.31 7.30
C ASP A 60 -9.39 -7.65 7.33
N ILE A 61 -8.72 -7.58 6.18
CA ILE A 61 -7.43 -6.89 6.04
C ILE A 61 -7.58 -5.41 6.39
N GLN A 62 -8.62 -4.74 5.87
CA GLN A 62 -8.90 -3.35 6.20
C GLN A 62 -9.12 -3.16 7.71
N SER A 63 -9.82 -4.09 8.36
CA SER A 63 -10.07 -4.06 9.80
C SER A 63 -8.78 -4.20 10.61
N ALA A 64 -7.87 -5.08 10.20
CA ALA A 64 -6.55 -5.21 10.81
C ALA A 64 -5.74 -3.91 10.69
N VAL A 65 -5.69 -3.31 9.49
CA VAL A 65 -5.02 -2.00 9.26
C VAL A 65 -5.59 -0.92 10.18
N PHE A 66 -6.92 -0.84 10.33
CA PHE A 66 -7.57 0.12 11.23
C PHE A 66 -7.25 -0.15 12.70
N ALA A 67 -7.25 -1.41 13.13
CA ALA A 67 -6.95 -1.78 14.50
C ALA A 67 -5.53 -1.37 14.91
N VAL A 68 -4.55 -1.58 14.02
CA VAL A 68 -3.16 -1.14 14.23
C VAL A 68 -3.08 0.38 14.38
N GLY A 69 -3.72 1.14 13.49
CA GLY A 69 -3.71 2.61 13.57
C GLY A 69 -4.35 3.15 14.86
N LYS A 70 -5.44 2.53 15.31
CA LYS A 70 -6.09 2.88 16.59
C LYS A 70 -5.21 2.55 17.79
N ALA A 71 -4.60 1.36 17.82
CA ALA A 71 -3.71 0.93 18.89
C ALA A 71 -2.44 1.78 18.97
N ALA A 72 -1.97 2.29 17.82
CA ALA A 72 -0.88 3.25 17.73
C ALA A 72 -1.24 4.68 18.19
N GLY A 73 -2.52 4.96 18.49
CA GLY A 73 -2.96 6.25 19.04
C GLY A 73 -3.12 7.37 18.01
N TYR A 74 -3.24 7.06 16.71
CA TYR A 74 -3.47 8.07 15.69
C TYR A 74 -4.86 8.74 15.85
N GLU A 75 -4.86 10.03 16.19
CA GLU A 75 -6.04 10.88 16.24
C GLU A 75 -5.75 12.20 15.49
N PRO A 76 -6.39 12.46 14.34
CA PRO A 76 -7.36 11.63 13.65
C PRO A 76 -6.73 10.41 12.94
N LEU A 77 -7.48 9.31 12.86
CA LEU A 77 -7.05 8.04 12.25
C LEU A 77 -6.61 8.16 10.77
N ARG A 78 -7.04 9.22 10.07
CA ARG A 78 -6.55 9.52 8.71
C ARG A 78 -5.03 9.68 8.64
N ASN A 79 -4.39 10.13 9.73
CA ASN A 79 -2.95 10.34 9.77
C ASN A 79 -2.18 9.02 9.67
N TRP A 80 -2.77 7.92 10.14
CA TRP A 80 -2.21 6.58 9.94
C TRP A 80 -2.18 6.21 8.46
N PHE A 81 -3.28 6.43 7.74
CA PHE A 81 -3.34 6.16 6.30
C PHE A 81 -2.41 7.07 5.51
N SER A 82 -2.31 8.36 5.86
CA SER A 82 -1.31 9.26 5.28
C SER A 82 0.11 8.75 5.49
N CYS A 83 0.45 8.22 6.67
CA CYS A 83 1.73 7.56 6.91
C CYS A 83 1.93 6.37 5.96
N LEU A 84 0.96 5.45 5.87
CA LEU A 84 1.06 4.29 4.98
C LEU A 84 1.25 4.70 3.51
N TYR A 85 0.51 5.70 3.02
CA TYR A 85 0.65 6.14 1.63
C TYR A 85 2.01 6.79 1.37
N GLN A 86 2.49 7.65 2.27
CA GLN A 86 3.76 8.35 2.07
C GLN A 86 4.96 7.42 2.22
N VAL A 87 4.91 6.49 3.17
CA VAL A 87 6.04 5.62 3.50
C VAL A 87 6.09 4.40 2.56
N LEU A 88 4.94 3.80 2.24
CA LEU A 88 4.89 2.56 1.46
C LEU A 88 4.62 2.80 -0.02
N LEU A 89 3.85 3.85 -0.36
CA LEU A 89 3.44 4.13 -1.72
C LEU A 89 4.03 5.42 -2.28
N GLY A 90 4.77 6.20 -1.49
CA GLY A 90 5.37 7.46 -1.92
C GLY A 90 4.36 8.50 -2.42
N GLN A 91 3.15 8.52 -1.88
CA GLN A 91 2.07 9.44 -2.27
C GLN A 91 1.35 9.99 -1.04
N ASP A 92 0.71 11.16 -1.16
CA ASP A 92 -0.06 11.76 -0.06
C ASP A 92 -1.43 11.11 0.14
N GLU A 93 -1.93 10.45 -0.90
CA GLU A 93 -3.19 9.72 -0.92
C GLU A 93 -3.03 8.41 -1.68
N GLY A 94 -4.00 7.51 -1.56
CA GLY A 94 -3.89 6.19 -2.13
C GLY A 94 -5.20 5.41 -2.15
N PRO A 95 -5.16 4.20 -2.73
CA PRO A 95 -6.33 3.32 -2.79
C PRO A 95 -6.74 2.87 -1.38
N ARG A 96 -7.97 2.34 -1.27
CA ARG A 96 -8.40 1.67 -0.03
C ARG A 96 -7.43 0.53 0.31
N MET A 97 -6.74 0.66 1.45
CA MET A 97 -5.60 -0.18 1.82
C MET A 97 -5.92 -1.68 1.84
N GLY A 98 -7.04 -2.11 2.43
CA GLY A 98 -7.37 -3.53 2.50
C GLY A 98 -7.60 -4.18 1.12
N SER A 99 -8.29 -3.48 0.21
CA SER A 99 -8.46 -3.94 -1.17
C SER A 99 -7.14 -3.94 -1.94
N PHE A 100 -6.29 -2.93 -1.72
CA PHE A 100 -4.96 -2.88 -2.31
C PHE A 100 -4.09 -4.05 -1.86
N ILE A 101 -4.00 -4.31 -0.55
CA ILE A 101 -3.22 -5.44 0.00
C ILE A 101 -3.74 -6.78 -0.52
N LYS A 102 -5.06 -6.98 -0.60
CA LYS A 102 -5.65 -8.21 -1.17
C LYS A 102 -5.20 -8.47 -2.61
N LEU A 103 -5.15 -7.42 -3.43
CA LEU A 103 -4.73 -7.52 -4.84
C LEU A 103 -3.21 -7.61 -5.00
N TYR A 104 -2.45 -6.88 -4.16
CA TYR A 104 -0.99 -6.84 -4.19
C TYR A 104 -0.35 -8.10 -3.61
N GLY A 105 -1.01 -8.72 -2.62
CA GLY A 105 -0.55 -9.89 -1.88
C GLY A 105 -0.01 -9.53 -0.49
N MET A 106 -0.33 -10.36 0.50
CA MET A 106 0.10 -10.15 1.89
C MET A 106 1.62 -10.30 2.05
N ASP A 107 2.23 -11.30 1.40
CA ASP A 107 3.69 -11.49 1.45
C ASP A 107 4.42 -10.31 0.80
N ALA A 108 3.95 -9.86 -0.37
CA ALA A 108 4.49 -8.70 -1.05
C ALA A 108 4.34 -7.42 -0.21
N MET A 109 3.22 -7.27 0.51
CA MET A 109 3.01 -6.15 1.42
C MET A 109 3.95 -6.18 2.63
N GLN A 110 4.20 -7.35 3.21
CA GLN A 110 5.16 -7.51 4.31
C GLN A 110 6.59 -7.16 3.85
N GLU A 111 6.98 -7.59 2.66
CA GLU A 111 8.26 -7.24 2.07
C GLU A 111 8.37 -5.73 1.80
N LEU A 112 7.32 -5.10 1.27
CA LEU A 112 7.26 -3.64 1.08
C LEU A 112 7.44 -2.88 2.41
N ILE A 113 6.79 -3.36 3.48
CA ILE A 113 6.95 -2.79 4.83
C ILE A 113 8.40 -2.95 5.30
N SER A 114 9.02 -4.11 5.09
CA SER A 114 10.42 -4.37 5.45
C SER A 114 11.36 -3.37 4.76
N GLN A 115 11.20 -3.17 3.46
CA GLN A 115 11.98 -2.20 2.66
C GLN A 115 11.77 -0.75 3.10
N ALA A 116 10.55 -0.41 3.52
CA ALA A 116 10.26 0.93 4.04
C ALA A 116 10.94 1.16 5.40
N VAL A 117 10.91 0.16 6.29
CA VAL A 117 11.55 0.21 7.61
C VAL A 117 13.07 0.27 7.50
N SER A 118 13.69 -0.38 6.51
CA SER A 118 15.13 -0.28 6.24
C SER A 118 15.53 1.04 5.56
N GLY A 119 14.56 1.86 5.13
CA GLY A 119 14.79 3.09 4.37
C GLY A 119 15.11 2.87 2.89
N THR A 120 15.08 1.63 2.40
CA THR A 120 15.38 1.28 1.01
C THR A 120 14.48 2.03 0.03
N LEU A 121 13.17 2.10 0.31
CA LEU A 121 12.22 2.79 -0.58
C LEU A 121 12.51 4.28 -0.77
N ALA A 122 13.07 4.95 0.24
CA ALA A 122 13.45 6.35 0.15
C ALA A 122 14.81 6.57 -0.52
N GLY A 123 15.69 5.56 -0.49
CA GLY A 123 17.01 5.58 -1.13
C GLY A 123 16.99 5.29 -2.63
N ASP A 124 15.99 4.57 -3.14
CA ASP A 124 15.84 4.23 -4.57
C ASP A 124 15.27 5.38 -5.44
N ALA A 125 15.17 6.60 -4.88
CA ALA A 125 14.67 7.79 -5.58
C ALA A 125 15.77 8.57 -6.34
N GLU A 126 16.97 8.00 -6.47
CA GLU A 126 18.11 8.50 -7.27
C GLU A 126 18.30 7.68 -8.56
#